data_AF-A0AAV4JDL5-F1
#
_entry.id   AF-A0AAV4JDL5-F1
#
_cell.length_a   1.000
_cell.length_b   1.000
_cell.length_c   1.000
_cell.angle_alpha   90.00
_cell.angle_beta   90.00
_cell.angle_gamma   90.00
#
_symmetry.space_group_name_H-M   'P 1'
#
loop_
_entity.id
_entity.type
_entity.pdbx_description
1 polymer ?
#
loop_
_entity_poly.entity_id
_entity_poly.type
_entity_poly.pdbx_seq_one_letter_code
_entity_poly.pdbx_strand_id
1 'polypeptide(L)'
;MAEMKAQQLKARFGEVMDISKADYVTQVNNAGEGVWVVLHIYKDGIPLCKLVNNHLTNLARKFPATKFLRSVSTVCIPNYPDKNLPTIFVYFEGDLKKQWIGPFALGGMNLKQDGGLREIKLLFMRKI
;
A
#
# COMPACT_ATOMS: atom_id res chain seq x y z
N MET A 1 11.60 -18.34 -21.27
CA MET A 1 12.72 -18.08 -20.32
C MET A 1 12.98 -16.60 -20.03
N ALA A 2 12.58 -15.65 -20.89
CA ALA A 2 12.73 -14.21 -20.63
C ALA A 2 11.79 -13.66 -19.55
N GLU A 3 10.57 -14.18 -19.45
CA GLU A 3 9.56 -13.73 -18.47
C GLU A 3 9.94 -14.05 -17.02
N MET A 4 10.59 -15.19 -16.78
CA MET A 4 11.04 -15.61 -15.44
C MET A 4 12.15 -14.69 -14.90
N LYS A 5 13.04 -14.19 -15.77
CA LYS A 5 14.08 -13.21 -15.41
C LYS A 5 13.50 -11.83 -15.13
N ALA A 6 12.50 -11.39 -15.90
CA ALA A 6 11.82 -10.11 -15.66
C ALA A 6 11.07 -10.09 -14.32
N GLN A 7 10.44 -11.20 -13.94
CA GLN A 7 9.76 -11.35 -12.65
C GLN A 7 10.75 -11.39 -11.47
N GLN A 8 11.89 -12.09 -11.61
CA GLN A 8 12.95 -12.09 -10.59
C GLN A 8 13.63 -10.73 -10.43
N LEU A 9 13.87 -10.00 -11.53
CA LEU A 9 14.44 -8.65 -11.46
C LEU A 9 13.50 -7.63 -10.84
N LYS A 10 12.18 -7.86 -10.89
CA LYS A 10 11.17 -7.00 -10.26
C LYS A 10 10.99 -7.29 -8.77
N ALA A 11 11.33 -8.49 -8.29
CA ALA A 11 11.23 -8.90 -6.89
C ALA A 11 12.31 -8.22 -6.00
N ARG A 12 12.27 -6.89 -5.92
CA ARG A 12 13.22 -6.02 -5.22
C ARG A 12 12.73 -5.56 -3.85
N PHE A 13 11.44 -5.76 -3.57
CA PHE A 13 10.79 -5.45 -2.31
C PHE A 13 10.45 -6.77 -1.58
N GLY A 14 9.75 -6.67 -0.45
CA GLY A 14 9.45 -7.85 0.38
C GLY A 14 8.98 -7.50 1.79
N GLU A 15 9.14 -6.24 2.17
CA GLU A 15 8.74 -5.67 3.45
C GLU A 15 7.94 -4.38 3.27
N VAL A 16 7.33 -3.92 4.36
CA VAL A 16 6.63 -2.63 4.39
C VAL A 16 7.61 -1.60 4.95
N MET A 17 7.87 -0.54 4.20
CA MET A 17 8.76 0.53 4.63
C MET A 17 7.98 1.73 5.17
N ASP A 18 8.49 2.33 6.23
CA ASP A 18 7.97 3.58 6.78
C ASP A 18 8.54 4.77 5.99
N ILE A 19 7.69 5.74 5.66
CA ILE A 19 8.10 6.97 4.95
C ILE A 19 7.64 8.23 5.68
N SER A 20 8.33 9.34 5.45
CA SER A 20 7.89 10.67 5.86
C SER A 20 7.29 11.47 4.68
N LYS A 21 6.86 12.71 4.95
CA LYS A 21 6.48 13.66 3.90
C LYS A 21 7.63 13.93 2.91
N ALA A 22 8.86 14.03 3.40
CA ALA A 22 10.03 14.34 2.57
C ALA A 22 10.33 13.20 1.57
N ASP A 23 10.05 11.97 1.98
CA ASP A 23 10.26 10.77 1.16
C ASP A 23 9.12 10.52 0.17
N TYR A 24 7.99 11.21 0.30
CA TYR A 24 6.78 10.89 -0.48
C TYR A 24 7.04 10.93 -1.99
N VAL A 25 7.62 12.03 -2.49
CA VAL A 25 7.84 12.21 -3.93
C VAL A 25 8.78 11.15 -4.47
N THR A 26 9.88 10.87 -3.76
CA THR A 26 10.88 9.89 -4.21
C THR A 26 10.38 8.46 -4.10
N GLN A 27 9.69 8.11 -3.01
CA GLN A 27 9.28 6.75 -2.72
C GLN A 27 7.96 6.34 -3.40
N VAL A 28 7.05 7.30 -3.62
CA VAL A 28 5.70 7.08 -4.16
C VAL A 28 5.62 7.50 -5.62
N ASN A 29 5.91 8.77 -5.92
CA ASN A 29 5.74 9.29 -7.28
C ASN A 29 6.87 8.83 -8.22
N ASN A 30 8.09 8.76 -7.72
CA ASN A 30 9.28 8.38 -8.48
C ASN A 30 9.82 6.99 -8.10
N ALA A 31 8.92 6.02 -7.89
CA ALA A 31 9.28 4.68 -7.39
C ALA A 31 10.03 3.79 -8.39
N GLY A 32 10.14 4.23 -9.65
CA GLY A 32 10.75 3.49 -10.76
C GLY A 32 9.74 3.00 -11.79
N GLU A 33 10.22 2.73 -13.00
CA GLU A 33 9.40 2.24 -14.12
C GLU A 33 8.83 0.84 -13.81
N GLY A 34 7.55 0.64 -14.12
CA GLY A 34 6.86 -0.63 -13.88
C GLY A 34 6.66 -1.00 -12.40
N VAL A 35 6.91 -0.07 -11.45
CA VAL A 35 6.74 -0.30 -10.02
C VAL A 35 5.36 0.16 -9.55
N TRP A 36 4.62 -0.78 -8.95
CA TRP A 36 3.40 -0.48 -8.21
C TRP A 36 3.76 -0.07 -6.78
N VAL A 37 3.09 0.97 -6.28
CA VAL A 37 3.24 1.43 -4.90
C VAL A 37 1.90 1.37 -4.19
N VAL A 38 1.88 0.76 -3.01
CA VAL A 38 0.74 0.81 -2.08
C VAL A 38 1.18 1.58 -0.85
N LEU A 39 0.55 2.73 -0.62
CA LEU A 39 0.80 3.57 0.54
C LEU A 39 -0.38 3.51 1.51
N HIS A 40 -0.12 3.12 2.74
CA HIS A 40 -1.08 3.18 3.83
C HIS A 40 -0.81 4.36 4.76
N ILE A 41 -1.74 5.31 4.78
CA ILE A 41 -1.74 6.39 5.77
C ILE A 41 -2.57 5.95 6.96
N TYR A 42 -1.96 6.03 8.15
CA TYR A 42 -2.51 5.41 9.36
C TYR A 42 -2.30 6.26 10.62
N LYS A 43 -2.81 5.79 11.77
CA LYS A 43 -2.55 6.39 13.09
C LYS A 43 -2.52 5.32 14.17
N ASP A 44 -1.52 5.40 15.04
CA ASP A 44 -1.35 4.52 16.21
C ASP A 44 -2.43 4.84 17.26
N GLY A 45 -3.55 4.15 17.16
CA GLY A 45 -4.72 4.39 18.01
C GLY A 45 -6.01 3.88 17.38
N ILE A 46 -6.02 3.74 16.05
CA ILE A 46 -7.17 3.20 15.32
C ILE A 46 -6.98 1.69 15.14
N PRO A 47 -7.85 0.83 15.70
CA PRO A 47 -7.70 -0.62 15.59
C PRO A 47 -7.65 -1.14 14.15
N LEU A 48 -8.45 -0.55 13.26
CA LEU A 48 -8.47 -0.95 11.85
C LEU A 48 -7.15 -0.64 11.13
N CYS A 49 -6.46 0.46 11.49
CA CYS A 49 -5.11 0.77 10.99
C CYS A 49 -4.11 -0.34 11.35
N LYS A 50 -4.15 -0.85 12.59
CA LYS A 50 -3.28 -1.95 13.03
C LYS A 50 -3.55 -3.22 12.22
N LEU A 51 -4.82 -3.53 11.96
CA LEU A 51 -5.22 -4.68 11.14
C LEU A 51 -4.70 -4.56 9.70
N VAL A 52 -4.87 -3.39 9.07
CA VAL A 52 -4.35 -3.12 7.72
C VAL A 52 -2.83 -3.25 7.68
N ASN A 53 -2.10 -2.69 8.67
CA ASN A 53 -0.64 -2.84 8.78
C ASN A 53 -0.21 -4.31 8.78
N ASN A 54 -0.84 -5.15 9.61
CA ASN A 54 -0.54 -6.58 9.67
C ASN A 54 -0.80 -7.29 8.34
N HIS A 55 -1.83 -6.87 7.61
CA HIS A 55 -2.12 -7.45 6.30
C HIS A 55 -1.11 -7.01 5.23
N LEU A 56 -0.72 -5.74 5.20
CA LEU A 56 0.29 -5.25 4.27
C LEU A 56 1.64 -5.92 4.49
N THR A 57 2.04 -6.18 5.74
CA THR A 57 3.27 -6.95 6.04
C THR A 57 3.24 -8.34 5.40
N ASN A 58 2.10 -9.01 5.42
CA ASN A 58 1.95 -10.32 4.79
C ASN A 58 1.90 -10.24 3.26
N LEU A 59 1.31 -9.18 2.70
CA LEU A 59 1.26 -8.97 1.26
C LEU A 59 2.63 -8.60 0.68
N ALA A 60 3.42 -7.78 1.38
CA ALA A 60 4.76 -7.39 0.94
C ALA A 60 5.64 -8.62 0.68
N ARG A 61 5.59 -9.61 1.59
CA ARG A 61 6.31 -10.89 1.43
C ARG A 61 5.82 -11.72 0.25
N LYS A 62 4.53 -11.65 -0.07
CA LYS A 62 3.91 -12.42 -1.17
C LYS A 62 4.10 -11.76 -2.53
N PHE A 63 4.23 -10.43 -2.58
CA PHE A 63 4.32 -9.64 -3.79
C PHE A 63 5.58 -8.77 -3.79
N PRO A 64 6.79 -9.36 -3.85
CA PRO A 64 8.05 -8.63 -3.77
C PRO A 64 8.30 -7.69 -4.97
N ALA A 65 7.47 -7.75 -6.01
CA ALA A 65 7.48 -6.81 -7.13
C ALA A 65 6.76 -5.48 -6.85
N THR A 66 6.00 -5.41 -5.76
CA THR A 66 5.26 -4.22 -5.35
C THR A 66 5.92 -3.58 -4.14
N LYS A 67 5.99 -2.26 -4.16
CA LYS A 67 6.49 -1.47 -3.05
C LYS A 67 5.35 -1.17 -2.07
N PHE A 68 5.45 -1.72 -0.86
CA PHE A 68 4.50 -1.44 0.21
C PHE A 68 5.09 -0.41 1.17
N LEU A 69 4.37 0.68 1.36
CA LEU A 69 4.77 1.81 2.20
C LEU A 69 3.68 2.08 3.24
N ARG A 70 4.09 2.64 4.37
CA ARG A 70 3.16 3.19 5.36
C ARG A 70 3.70 4.49 5.94
N SER A 71 2.80 5.32 6.45
CA SER A 71 3.18 6.50 7.20
C SER A 71 2.10 6.90 8.19
N VAL A 72 2.52 7.41 9.34
CA VAL A 72 1.62 8.07 10.27
C VAL A 72 1.06 9.33 9.59
N SER A 73 -0.26 9.49 9.62
CA SER A 73 -1.01 10.57 8.99
C SER A 73 -0.39 11.94 9.21
N THR A 74 -0.09 12.30 10.46
CA THR A 74 0.51 13.59 10.82
C THR A 74 1.95 13.79 10.33
N VAL A 75 2.68 12.71 10.05
CA VAL A 75 4.07 12.74 9.57
C VAL A 75 4.13 12.97 8.06
N CYS A 76 3.16 12.42 7.31
CA CYS A 76 3.12 12.53 5.85
C CYS A 76 2.25 13.68 5.37
N ILE A 77 1.04 13.84 5.94
CA ILE A 77 0.05 14.81 5.50
C ILE A 77 -0.41 15.64 6.72
N PRO A 78 0.07 16.89 6.87
CA PRO A 78 -0.33 17.76 7.97
C PRO A 78 -1.86 17.91 8.05
N ASN A 79 -2.41 17.81 9.25
CA ASN A 79 -3.85 17.94 9.53
C ASN A 79 -4.75 16.95 8.77
N TYR A 80 -4.23 15.78 8.39
CA TYR A 80 -5.07 14.75 7.75
C TYR A 80 -6.18 14.28 8.71
N PRO A 81 -7.46 14.31 8.31
CA PRO A 81 -8.57 14.01 9.23
C PRO A 81 -8.58 12.55 9.69
N ASP A 82 -8.67 12.30 10.99
CA ASP A 82 -8.73 10.94 11.55
C ASP A 82 -9.91 10.12 10.99
N LYS A 83 -11.04 10.78 10.66
CA LYS A 83 -12.22 10.11 10.03
C LYS A 83 -11.92 9.49 8.67
N ASN A 84 -10.86 9.94 8.00
CA ASN A 84 -10.42 9.42 6.70
C ASN A 84 -9.51 8.19 6.85
N LEU A 85 -9.15 7.82 8.08
CA LEU A 85 -8.26 6.69 8.35
C LEU A 85 -9.03 5.39 8.59
N PRO A 86 -8.45 4.22 8.24
CA PRO A 86 -7.24 4.08 7.44
C PRO A 86 -7.43 4.55 6.00
N THR A 87 -6.35 5.00 5.36
CA THR A 87 -6.36 5.37 3.94
C THR A 87 -5.34 4.56 3.18
N ILE A 88 -5.74 3.97 2.06
CA ILE A 88 -4.82 3.30 1.13
C ILE A 88 -4.83 4.05 -0.18
N PHE A 89 -3.64 4.37 -0.68
CA PHE A 89 -3.42 4.86 -2.03
C PHE A 89 -2.64 3.83 -2.85
N VAL A 90 -3.00 3.66 -4.12
CA VAL A 90 -2.31 2.80 -5.06
C VAL A 90 -1.82 3.64 -6.21
N TYR A 91 -0.50 3.66 -6.41
CA TYR A 91 0.16 4.36 -7.49
C TYR A 91 0.81 3.40 -8.47
N PHE A 92 0.91 3.84 -9.72
CA PHE A 92 1.73 3.21 -10.74
C PHE A 92 2.32 4.30 -11.62
N GLU A 93 3.65 4.35 -11.68
CA GLU A 93 4.40 5.34 -12.47
C GLU A 93 3.99 6.79 -12.19
N GLY A 94 3.87 7.12 -10.90
CA GLY A 94 3.53 8.47 -10.45
C GLY A 94 2.03 8.77 -10.39
N ASP A 95 1.22 8.05 -11.15
CA ASP A 95 -0.24 8.25 -11.20
C ASP A 95 -0.98 7.53 -10.08
N LEU A 96 -1.92 8.23 -9.44
CA LEU A 96 -2.87 7.61 -8.52
C LEU A 96 -3.88 6.77 -9.30
N LYS A 97 -3.85 5.45 -9.10
CA LYS A 97 -4.74 4.49 -9.78
C LYS A 97 -5.98 4.14 -8.96
N LYS A 98 -5.86 4.07 -7.64
CA LYS A 98 -6.99 3.79 -6.74
C LYS A 98 -6.74 4.33 -5.34
N GLN A 99 -7.82 4.65 -4.65
CA GLN A 99 -7.79 5.02 -3.24
C GLN A 99 -8.98 4.45 -2.48
N TRP A 100 -8.77 4.14 -1.21
CA TRP A 100 -9.83 3.87 -0.25
C TRP A 100 -9.61 4.76 0.96
N ILE A 101 -10.63 5.54 1.30
CA ILE A 101 -10.56 6.53 2.37
C ILE A 101 -11.57 6.14 3.44
N GLY A 102 -11.09 5.96 4.66
CA GLY A 102 -11.89 5.66 5.83
C GLY A 102 -12.27 4.19 5.97
N PRO A 103 -12.86 3.83 7.12
CA PRO A 103 -13.11 2.45 7.49
C PRO A 103 -14.10 1.76 6.56
N PHE A 104 -15.15 2.46 6.12
CA PHE A 104 -16.21 1.88 5.29
C PHE A 104 -15.74 1.51 3.89
N ALA A 105 -14.87 2.35 3.28
CA ALA A 105 -14.29 2.04 1.98
C ALA A 105 -13.43 0.76 2.02
N LEU A 106 -12.88 0.43 3.18
CA LEU A 106 -12.09 -0.78 3.43
C LEU A 106 -12.91 -1.92 4.07
N GLY A 107 -14.25 -1.86 4.06
CA GLY A 107 -15.09 -2.95 4.59
C GLY A 107 -15.16 -3.03 6.13
N GLY A 108 -14.66 -2.02 6.85
CA GLY A 108 -14.75 -1.89 8.29
C GLY A 108 -13.97 -2.95 9.08
N MET A 109 -14.40 -3.22 10.33
CA MET A 109 -13.74 -4.23 11.19
C MET A 109 -13.89 -5.68 10.70
N ASN A 110 -14.73 -5.92 9.69
CA ASN A 110 -14.86 -7.22 9.03
C ASN A 110 -13.83 -7.43 7.90
N LEU A 111 -12.81 -6.56 7.79
CA LEU A 111 -11.70 -6.71 6.86
C LEU A 111 -10.96 -8.05 7.13
N LYS A 112 -11.39 -9.13 6.48
CA LYS A 112 -10.68 -10.41 6.48
C LYS A 112 -9.51 -10.34 5.51
N GLN A 113 -8.39 -11.01 5.80
CA GLN A 113 -7.24 -11.14 4.88
C GLN A 113 -7.65 -11.66 3.49
N ASP A 114 -8.71 -12.47 3.42
CA ASP A 114 -9.22 -13.05 2.18
C ASP A 114 -10.30 -12.23 1.48
N GLY A 115 -11.01 -11.35 2.21
CA GLY A 115 -12.17 -10.62 1.69
C GLY A 115 -11.93 -9.12 1.47
N GLY A 116 -11.29 -8.44 2.41
CA GLY A 116 -11.23 -6.98 2.44
C GLY A 116 -10.12 -6.37 1.59
N LEU A 117 -8.93 -6.97 1.60
CA LEU A 117 -7.87 -6.66 0.63
C LEU A 117 -8.02 -7.47 -0.65
N ARG A 118 -9.16 -8.14 -0.88
CA ARG A 118 -9.36 -8.91 -2.10
C ARG A 118 -9.26 -8.00 -3.31
N GLU A 119 -9.72 -6.75 -3.25
CA GLU A 119 -9.54 -5.79 -4.34
C GLU A 119 -8.07 -5.40 -4.57
N ILE A 120 -7.30 -5.21 -3.49
CA ILE A 120 -5.86 -4.91 -3.58
C ILE A 120 -5.11 -6.13 -4.13
N LYS A 121 -5.42 -7.33 -3.63
CA LYS A 121 -4.93 -8.61 -4.18
C LYS A 121 -5.37 -8.82 -5.64
N LEU A 122 -6.60 -8.47 -6.01
CA LEU A 122 -7.14 -8.58 -7.37
C LEU A 122 -6.45 -7.61 -8.32
N LEU A 123 -6.12 -6.39 -7.85
CA LEU A 123 -5.27 -5.47 -8.60
C LEU A 123 -3.92 -6.10 -8.95
N PHE A 124 -3.32 -6.84 -8.01
CA PHE A 124 -2.08 -7.59 -8.27
C PHE A 124 -2.31 -8.83 -9.14
N MET A 125 -3.38 -9.60 -8.93
CA MET A 125 -3.63 -10.86 -9.65
C MET A 125 -4.18 -10.66 -11.07
N ARG A 126 -4.77 -9.51 -11.39
CA ARG A 126 -5.34 -9.23 -12.72
C ARG A 126 -4.36 -8.56 -13.69
N LYS A 127 -3.16 -8.21 -13.25
CA LYS A 127 -2.16 -7.47 -14.07
C LYS A 127 -0.69 -7.87 -13.84
N ILE A 128 -0.43 -9.03 -13.22
CA ILE A 128 0.89 -9.69 -13.21
C ILE A 128 0.76 -11.02 -13.94
#